data_AF-A0A853IRC4-F1
#
_entry.id   AF-A0A853IRC4-F1
#
_cell.length_a   1.000
_cell.length_b   1.000
_cell.length_c   1.000
_cell.angle_alpha   90.00
_cell.angle_beta   90.00
_cell.angle_gamma   90.00
#
_symmetry.space_group_name_H-M   'P 1'
#
loop_
_entity.id
_entity.type
_entity.pdbx_description
1 polymer ?
#
loop_
_entity_poly.entity_id
_entity_poly.type
_entity_poly.pdbx_seq_one_letter_code
_entity_poly.pdbx_strand_id
1 'polypeptide(L)'
;MLHRLESPDTALADLADIDIHPQAAALIDTLADCRHPRAGRLTVRLAESHDAEELAMLRGEVLNLLALSFGPAEAQRRLQAVQ
;
A
#
# COMPACT_ATOMS: atom_id res chain seq x y z
N MET A 1 44.11 24.18 3.00
CA MET A 1 42.84 24.43 2.31
C MET A 1 41.97 23.20 2.52
N LEU A 2 40.88 23.34 3.29
CA LEU A 2 40.06 22.23 3.79
C LEU A 2 39.21 21.65 2.65
N HIS A 3 39.38 20.35 2.38
CA HIS A 3 38.49 19.56 1.53
C HIS A 3 37.11 19.45 2.19
N ARG A 4 36.11 20.13 1.62
CA ARG A 4 34.71 19.93 1.99
C ARG A 4 34.21 18.70 1.23
N LEU A 5 34.19 17.56 1.90
CA LEU A 5 33.45 16.39 1.47
C LEU A 5 31.96 16.77 1.53
N GLU A 6 31.39 17.13 0.40
CA GLU A 6 29.93 17.19 0.23
C GLU A 6 29.44 15.74 0.26
N SER A 7 29.03 15.27 1.43
CA SER A 7 28.17 14.09 1.54
C SER A 7 26.77 14.48 1.08
N PRO A 8 26.24 13.93 -0.02
CA PRO A 8 24.82 13.98 -0.28
C PRO A 8 24.14 12.94 0.62
N ASP A 9 24.00 13.26 1.91
CA ASP A 9 23.07 12.58 2.80
C ASP A 9 21.66 13.13 2.50
N THR A 10 21.17 12.84 1.30
CA THR A 10 19.84 13.29 0.85
C THR A 10 19.23 12.27 -0.10
N ALA A 11 19.26 11.00 0.29
CA ALA A 11 18.47 9.93 -0.33
C ALA A 11 17.32 9.45 0.59
N LEU A 12 16.99 10.22 1.63
CA LEU A 12 15.93 9.88 2.61
C LEU A 12 14.73 10.83 2.58
N ALA A 13 14.71 11.82 1.67
CA ALA A 13 13.68 12.84 1.61
C ALA A 13 12.85 12.84 0.31
N ASP A 14 12.98 11.82 -0.55
CA ASP A 14 12.23 11.70 -1.81
C ASP A 14 11.01 10.75 -1.72
N LEU A 15 10.63 10.35 -0.50
CA LEU A 15 9.40 9.58 -0.25
C LEU A 15 8.24 10.46 0.24
N ALA A 16 8.46 11.76 0.31
CA ALA A 16 7.55 12.72 0.93
C ALA A 16 6.73 13.51 -0.09
N ASP A 17 6.19 12.86 -1.12
CA ASP A 17 4.94 13.27 -1.78
C ASP A 17 4.48 12.18 -2.78
N ILE A 18 4.47 10.91 -2.37
CA ILE A 18 3.59 9.99 -3.09
C ILE A 18 2.20 10.42 -2.65
N ASP A 19 1.50 11.15 -3.53
CA ASP A 19 0.10 11.55 -3.41
C ASP A 19 -0.76 10.28 -3.50
N ILE A 20 -0.55 9.37 -2.54
CA ILE A 20 -1.19 8.06 -2.49
C ILE A 20 -2.65 8.34 -2.31
N HIS A 21 -3.43 7.89 -3.28
CA HIS A 21 -4.88 8.02 -3.23
C HIS A 21 -5.38 7.51 -1.86
N PRO A 22 -6.23 8.26 -1.14
CA PRO A 22 -6.59 7.92 0.24
C PRO A 22 -7.19 6.52 0.36
N GLN A 23 -7.90 6.06 -0.67
CA GLN A 23 -8.41 4.69 -0.76
C GLN A 23 -7.31 3.64 -0.88
N ALA A 24 -6.23 3.93 -1.62
CA ALA A 24 -5.08 3.05 -1.72
C ALA A 24 -4.36 2.91 -0.37
N ALA A 25 -4.15 4.03 0.33
CA ALA A 25 -3.56 4.02 1.67
C ALA A 25 -4.37 3.16 2.66
N ALA A 26 -5.70 3.31 2.65
CA ALA A 26 -6.59 2.50 3.49
C ALA A 26 -6.55 1.01 3.13
N LEU A 27 -6.48 0.66 1.84
CA LEU A 27 -6.32 -0.74 1.40
C LEU A 27 -4.96 -1.32 1.83
N ILE A 28 -3.88 -0.54 1.76
CA ILE A 28 -2.55 -0.95 2.22
C ILE A 28 -2.58 -1.25 3.73
N ASP A 29 -3.23 -0.41 4.52
CA ASP A 29 -3.35 -0.61 5.98
C ASP A 29 -4.04 -1.94 6.30
N THR A 30 -5.09 -2.31 5.58
CA THR A 30 -5.76 -3.62 5.79
C THR A 30 -4.86 -4.83 5.52
N LEU A 31 -3.83 -4.66 4.68
CA LEU A 31 -2.85 -5.67 4.33
C LEU A 31 -1.65 -5.72 5.29
N ALA A 32 -1.49 -4.77 6.22
CA ALA A 32 -0.33 -4.70 7.12
C ALA A 32 -0.16 -5.97 7.98
N ASP A 33 -1.27 -6.61 8.36
CA ASP A 33 -1.26 -7.87 9.11
C ASP A 33 -1.11 -9.13 8.24
N CYS A 34 -1.18 -9.00 6.91
CA CYS A 34 -1.11 -10.13 5.99
C CYS A 34 0.34 -10.60 5.80
N ARG A 35 0.62 -11.85 6.20
CA ARG A 35 1.94 -12.49 5.96
C ARG A 35 2.11 -13.11 4.56
N HIS A 36 1.18 -12.89 3.65
CA HIS A 36 1.24 -13.47 2.31
C HIS A 36 2.22 -12.70 1.41
N PRO A 37 3.05 -13.38 0.60
CA PRO A 37 3.94 -12.70 -0.34
C PRO A 37 3.18 -11.88 -1.39
N ARG A 38 1.91 -12.22 -1.65
CA ARG A 38 1.02 -11.43 -2.52
C ARG A 38 0.61 -10.10 -1.88
N ALA A 39 0.57 -9.99 -0.56
CA ALA A 39 0.22 -8.75 0.13
C ALA A 39 1.25 -7.68 -0.19
N GLY A 40 2.55 -7.98 -0.04
CA GLY A 40 3.62 -7.03 -0.39
C GLY A 40 3.57 -6.57 -1.85
N ARG A 41 3.24 -7.46 -2.79
CA ARG A 41 3.07 -7.09 -4.21
C ARG A 41 1.86 -6.17 -4.42
N LEU A 42 0.74 -6.45 -3.75
CA LEU A 42 -0.45 -5.60 -3.81
C LEU A 42 -0.23 -4.25 -3.16
N THR A 43 0.52 -4.18 -2.05
CA THR A 43 0.88 -2.93 -1.39
C THR A 43 1.67 -2.01 -2.31
N VAL A 44 2.65 -2.55 -3.05
CA VAL A 44 3.42 -1.75 -4.04
C VAL A 44 2.51 -1.27 -5.17
N ARG A 45 1.67 -2.15 -5.73
CA ARG A 45 0.71 -1.75 -6.79
C ARG A 45 -0.26 -0.68 -6.31
N LEU A 46 -0.82 -0.82 -5.11
CA LEU A 46 -1.71 0.17 -4.50
C LEU A 46 -1.00 1.52 -4.30
N ALA A 47 0.27 1.52 -3.88
CA ALA A 47 1.03 2.75 -3.71
C ALA A 47 1.34 3.47 -5.04
N GLU A 48 1.39 2.72 -6.15
CA GLU A 48 1.63 3.26 -7.50
C GLU A 48 0.34 3.63 -8.25
N SER A 49 -0.81 3.08 -7.83
CA SER A 49 -2.11 3.30 -8.46
C SER A 49 -2.77 4.59 -8.01
N HIS A 50 -3.11 5.43 -8.99
CA HIS A 50 -3.84 6.69 -8.78
C HIS A 50 -5.20 6.71 -9.50
N ASP A 51 -5.51 5.65 -10.26
CA ASP A 51 -6.73 5.53 -11.05
C ASP A 51 -7.85 4.80 -10.28
N ALA A 52 -9.07 5.33 -10.37
CA ALA A 52 -10.22 4.80 -9.64
C ALA A 52 -10.66 3.40 -10.12
N GLU A 53 -10.54 3.10 -11.41
CA GLU A 53 -10.85 1.77 -11.94
C GLU A 53 -9.78 0.75 -11.50
N GLU A 54 -8.50 1.14 -11.55
CA GLU A 54 -7.42 0.29 -11.06
C GLU A 54 -7.55 0.00 -9.56
N LEU A 55 -7.89 1.01 -8.75
CA LEU A 55 -8.14 0.85 -7.33
C LEU A 55 -9.35 -0.05 -7.05
N ALA A 56 -10.41 0.02 -7.86
CA ALA A 56 -11.55 -0.89 -7.74
C ALA A 56 -11.17 -2.35 -8.04
N MET A 57 -10.31 -2.59 -9.03
CA MET A 57 -9.78 -3.93 -9.32
C MET A 57 -8.89 -4.42 -8.19
N LEU A 58 -7.94 -3.59 -7.73
CA LEU A 58 -7.04 -3.92 -6.63
C LEU A 58 -7.79 -4.18 -5.32
N ARG A 59 -8.87 -3.43 -5.06
CA ARG A 59 -9.78 -3.67 -3.93
C ARG A 59 -10.36 -5.08 -3.96
N GLY A 60 -10.74 -5.59 -5.14
CA GLY A 60 -11.19 -6.97 -5.32
C GLY A 60 -10.08 -7.99 -5.04
N GLU A 61 -8.86 -7.72 -5.49
CA GLU A 61 -7.70 -8.56 -5.20
C GLU A 61 -7.36 -8.59 -3.69
N VAL A 62 -7.42 -7.44 -3.01
CA VAL A 62 -7.25 -7.28 -1.57
C VAL A 62 -8.31 -8.09 -0.82
N LEU A 63 -9.58 -7.98 -1.20
CA LEU A 63 -10.66 -8.76 -0.61
C LEU A 63 -10.41 -10.26 -0.73
N ASN A 64 -10.05 -10.72 -1.92
CA ASN A 64 -9.77 -12.14 -2.15
C ASN A 64 -8.58 -12.62 -1.31
N LEU A 65 -7.52 -11.82 -1.23
CA LEU A 65 -6.35 -12.15 -0.41
C LEU A 65 -6.69 -12.19 1.09
N LEU A 66 -7.44 -11.22 1.59
CA LEU A 66 -7.92 -11.19 2.97
C LEU A 66 -8.83 -12.38 3.25
N ALA A 67 -9.70 -12.76 2.31
CA ALA A 67 -10.60 -13.90 2.46
C ALA A 67 -9.83 -15.22 2.53
N LEU A 68 -8.74 -15.36 1.77
CA LEU A 68 -7.85 -16.51 1.85
C LEU A 68 -7.02 -16.54 3.14
N SER A 69 -6.66 -15.37 3.67
CA SER A 69 -5.79 -15.24 4.85
C SER A 69 -6.55 -15.40 6.18
N PHE A 70 -7.71 -14.74 6.28
CA PHE A 70 -8.48 -14.57 7.52
C PHE A 70 -9.92 -15.10 7.42
N GLY A 71 -10.37 -15.49 6.23
CA GLY A 71 -11.76 -15.88 5.97
C GLY A 71 -12.61 -14.74 5.41
N PRO A 72 -13.71 -15.06 4.70
CA PRO A 72 -14.51 -14.08 3.95
C PRO A 72 -15.20 -13.04 4.85
N ALA A 73 -15.61 -13.42 6.06
CA ALA A 73 -16.29 -12.51 6.99
C ALA A 73 -15.35 -11.40 7.50
N GLU A 74 -14.12 -11.75 7.88
CA GLU A 74 -13.12 -10.79 8.35
C GLU A 74 -12.61 -9.91 7.20
N ALA A 75 -12.48 -10.48 6.00
CA ALA A 75 -12.14 -9.74 4.80
C ALA A 75 -13.17 -8.65 4.49
N GLN A 76 -14.47 -8.98 4.52
CA GLN A 76 -15.54 -8.01 4.33
C GLN A 76 -15.54 -6.94 5.42
N ARG A 77 -15.37 -7.32 6.69
CA ARG A 77 -15.33 -6.37 7.82
C ARG A 77 -14.21 -5.34 7.66
N ARG A 78 -13.00 -5.80 7.34
CA ARG A 78 -11.84 -4.92 7.10
C ARG A 78 -12.07 -4.00 5.90
N LEU A 79 -12.69 -4.51 4.83
CA LEU A 79 -12.95 -3.70 3.64
C LEU A 79 -14.11 -2.71 3.78
N GLN A 80 -15.09 -3.00 4.63
CA GLN A 80 -16.17 -2.07 4.99
C GLN A 80 -15.63 -0.90 5.82
N ALA A 81 -14.61 -1.13 6.64
CA ALA A 81 -13.94 -0.08 7.40
C ALA A 81 -13.12 0.89 6.52
N VAL A 82 -12.88 0.53 5.25
CA VAL A 82 -12.12 1.31 4.24
C VAL A 82 -13.05 2.18 3.36
N GLN A 83 -14.37 2.20 3.62
CA GLN A 83 -15.33 3.01 2.86
C GLN A 83 -15.35 4.48 3.27
#